data_AF-A0A822DCD5-F1
#
_entry.id   AF-A0A822DCD5-F1
#
_cell.length_a   1.000
_cell.length_b   1.000
_cell.length_c   1.000
_cell.angle_alpha   90.00
_cell.angle_beta   90.00
_cell.angle_gamma   90.00
#
_symmetry.space_group_name_H-M   'P 1'
#
loop_
_entity.id
_entity.type
_entity.pdbx_description
1 polymer ?
#
loop_
_entity_poly.entity_id
_entity_poly.type
_entity_poly.pdbx_seq_one_letter_code
_entity_poly.pdbx_strand_id
1 'polypeptide(L)'
;MLYIKINRKLIEEKVPEEDQQKAINGYENLKKTSQNTLKDEAVKSFSVTNSKPRITYHESIIKDYESKINNEYVLKKNAIAIKDIQAIRQHQQNIDNLKLEKNQAIQNFNNVDIYKKSDIKMMNSNNAHFLIDEKAGQIAVDIKDSNEISRGLKRETFDFDTDKKGRVQLKFSGYTDKHDYSSMPDYGKGDYDKTHLKCETMLHNDLKVANGQVNNLTGQQSLQDEKKKKKKQN
;
A
#
# COMPACT_ATOMS: atom_id res chain seq x y z
N MET A 1 17.16 4.50 -14.72
CA MET A 1 17.50 3.15 -15.24
C MET A 1 17.64 2.11 -14.13
N LEU A 2 18.23 2.43 -12.97
CA LEU A 2 18.47 1.48 -11.87
C LEU A 2 17.18 0.80 -11.35
N TYR A 3 16.15 1.57 -10.97
CA TYR A 3 14.88 1.05 -10.45
C TYR A 3 14.14 0.10 -11.42
N ILE A 4 14.27 0.35 -12.73
CA ILE A 4 13.68 -0.51 -13.79
C ILE A 4 14.40 -1.86 -13.84
N LYS A 5 15.74 -1.86 -13.76
CA LYS A 5 16.53 -3.09 -13.73
C LYS A 5 16.23 -3.92 -12.47
N ILE A 6 16.05 -3.26 -11.33
CA ILE A 6 15.73 -3.91 -10.06
C ILE A 6 14.35 -4.56 -10.11
N ASN A 7 13.32 -3.86 -10.58
CA ASN A 7 11.98 -4.45 -10.70
C ASN A 7 11.98 -5.65 -11.65
N ARG A 8 12.65 -5.56 -12.79
CA ARG A 8 12.77 -6.70 -13.72
C ARG A 8 13.43 -7.90 -13.06
N LYS A 9 14.57 -7.69 -12.37
CA LYS A 9 15.26 -8.75 -11.65
C LYS A 9 14.41 -9.36 -10.54
N LEU A 10 13.68 -8.54 -9.78
CA LEU A 10 12.77 -9.04 -8.75
C LEU A 10 11.61 -9.85 -9.35
N ILE A 11 11.08 -9.42 -10.49
CA ILE A 11 10.06 -10.20 -11.21
C ILE A 11 10.64 -11.54 -11.66
N GLU A 12 11.83 -11.55 -12.26
CA GLU A 12 12.55 -12.77 -12.68
C GLU A 12 12.85 -13.72 -11.50
N GLU A 13 13.09 -13.18 -10.30
CA GLU A 13 13.40 -13.98 -9.11
C GLU A 13 12.14 -14.49 -8.36
N LYS A 14 11.00 -13.78 -8.46
CA LYS A 14 9.83 -14.00 -7.58
C LYS A 14 8.56 -14.42 -8.30
N VAL A 15 8.47 -14.23 -9.61
CA VAL A 15 7.31 -14.62 -10.43
C VAL A 15 7.59 -15.94 -11.15
N PRO A 16 6.63 -16.89 -11.20
CA PRO A 16 6.77 -18.12 -11.99
C PRO A 16 7.19 -17.84 -13.43
N GLU A 17 8.09 -18.66 -13.97
CA GLU A 17 8.78 -18.43 -15.25
C GLU A 17 7.80 -18.18 -16.41
N GLU A 18 6.68 -18.90 -16.43
CA GLU A 18 5.61 -18.78 -17.42
C GLU A 18 4.88 -17.42 -17.42
N ASP A 19 4.99 -16.64 -16.34
CA ASP A 19 4.31 -15.36 -16.15
C ASP A 19 5.26 -14.15 -16.15
N GLN A 20 6.58 -14.36 -16.04
CA GLN A 20 7.56 -13.28 -15.90
C GLN A 20 7.47 -12.24 -17.01
N GLN A 21 7.41 -12.65 -18.28
CA GLN A 21 7.34 -11.71 -19.39
C GLN A 21 6.04 -10.88 -19.39
N LYS A 22 4.93 -11.48 -18.94
CA LYS A 22 3.63 -10.80 -18.84
C LYS A 22 3.64 -9.79 -17.68
N ALA A 23 4.24 -10.14 -16.55
CA ALA A 23 4.48 -9.24 -15.42
C ALA A 23 5.39 -8.06 -15.84
N ILE A 24 6.51 -8.32 -16.50
CA ILE A 24 7.38 -7.26 -17.05
C ILE A 24 6.59 -6.32 -17.98
N ASN A 25 5.73 -6.86 -18.84
CA ASN A 25 4.89 -6.04 -19.73
C ASN A 25 3.85 -5.22 -18.94
N GLY A 26 3.26 -5.79 -17.89
CA GLY A 26 2.36 -5.10 -16.96
C GLY A 26 3.03 -3.91 -16.28
N TYR A 27 4.23 -4.13 -15.72
CA TYR A 27 5.07 -3.08 -15.14
C TYR A 27 5.39 -1.95 -16.14
N GLU A 28 5.81 -2.30 -17.36
CA GLU A 28 6.14 -1.29 -18.37
C GLU A 28 4.90 -0.49 -18.82
N ASN A 29 3.71 -1.11 -18.80
CA ASN A 29 2.46 -0.40 -19.06
C ASN A 29 2.02 0.47 -17.88
N LEU A 30 2.20 0.03 -16.64
CA LEU A 30 1.95 0.84 -15.45
C LEU A 30 2.82 2.11 -15.45
N LYS A 31 4.09 2.01 -15.84
CA LYS A 31 4.99 3.17 -15.95
C LYS A 31 4.55 4.22 -16.98
N LYS A 32 3.74 3.84 -17.97
CA LYS A 32 3.19 4.77 -18.97
C LYS A 32 2.00 5.55 -18.42
N THR A 33 1.40 5.11 -17.32
CA THR A 33 0.36 5.87 -16.61
C THR A 33 0.94 7.19 -16.10
N SER A 34 0.20 8.28 -16.28
CA SER A 34 0.68 9.62 -15.88
C SER A 34 0.90 9.70 -14.36
N GLN A 35 1.92 10.47 -13.93
CA GLN A 35 2.19 10.66 -12.50
C GLN A 35 1.02 11.31 -11.77
N ASN A 36 0.27 12.21 -12.43
CA ASN A 36 -0.91 12.84 -11.84
C ASN A 36 -2.00 11.80 -11.59
N THR A 37 -2.30 10.94 -12.57
CA THR A 37 -3.25 9.83 -12.39
C THR A 37 -2.85 8.93 -11.23
N LEU A 38 -1.57 8.55 -11.13
CA LEU A 38 -1.08 7.71 -10.04
C LEU A 38 -1.25 8.39 -8.68
N LYS A 39 -0.94 9.68 -8.57
CA LYS A 39 -1.09 10.45 -7.33
C LYS A 39 -2.57 10.64 -6.94
N ASP A 40 -3.42 10.98 -7.91
CA ASP A 40 -4.85 11.21 -7.66
C ASP A 40 -5.54 9.92 -7.18
N GLU A 41 -5.24 8.78 -7.80
CA GLU A 41 -5.79 7.49 -7.38
C GLU A 41 -5.18 7.01 -6.05
N ALA A 42 -3.91 7.32 -5.76
CA ALA A 42 -3.32 7.07 -4.45
C ALA A 42 -4.07 7.80 -3.34
N VAL A 43 -4.35 9.10 -3.53
CA VAL A 43 -5.11 9.92 -2.57
C VAL A 43 -6.49 9.31 -2.34
N LYS A 44 -7.20 8.90 -3.41
CA LYS A 44 -8.51 8.25 -3.27
C LYS A 44 -8.43 6.95 -2.48
N SER A 45 -7.43 6.10 -2.76
CA SER A 45 -7.21 4.85 -2.02
C SER A 45 -7.02 5.08 -0.52
N PHE A 46 -6.20 6.07 -0.15
CA PHE A 46 -6.04 6.46 1.26
C PHE A 46 -7.33 7.03 1.85
N SER A 47 -8.07 7.85 1.11
CA SER A 47 -9.33 8.41 1.57
C SER A 47 -10.40 7.34 1.82
N VAL A 48 -10.51 6.31 0.95
CA VAL A 48 -11.39 5.15 1.17
C VAL A 48 -10.99 4.40 2.44
N THR A 49 -9.69 4.16 2.63
CA THR A 49 -9.18 3.44 3.79
C THR A 49 -9.43 4.22 5.09
N ASN A 50 -9.23 5.53 5.07
CA ASN A 50 -9.40 6.41 6.22
C ASN A 50 -10.86 6.75 6.52
N SER A 51 -11.77 6.65 5.54
CA SER A 51 -13.20 6.91 5.76
C SER A 51 -13.87 5.78 6.53
N LYS A 52 -13.42 4.53 6.35
CA LYS A 52 -14.04 3.34 6.96
C LYS A 52 -14.09 3.37 8.49
N PRO A 53 -13.01 3.66 9.25
CA PRO A 53 -13.09 3.79 10.71
C PRO A 53 -14.01 4.94 11.16
N ARG A 54 -14.05 6.05 10.41
CA ARG A 54 -14.93 7.19 10.72
C ARG A 54 -16.40 6.81 10.56
N ILE A 55 -16.73 6.09 9.50
CA ILE A 55 -18.08 5.57 9.27
C ILE A 55 -18.50 4.66 10.44
N THR A 56 -17.67 3.68 10.79
CA THR A 56 -17.94 2.76 11.90
C THR A 56 -18.13 3.50 13.23
N TYR A 57 -17.33 4.52 13.50
CA TYR A 57 -17.47 5.35 14.70
C TYR A 57 -18.83 6.06 14.76
N HIS A 58 -19.25 6.70 13.67
CA HIS A 58 -20.53 7.39 13.61
C HIS A 58 -21.72 6.42 13.70
N GLU A 59 -21.66 5.27 13.03
CA GLU A 59 -22.67 4.22 13.14
C GLU A 59 -22.80 3.72 14.59
N SER A 60 -21.68 3.54 15.28
CA SER A 60 -21.68 3.14 16.69
C SER A 60 -22.36 4.17 17.59
N ILE A 61 -22.12 5.47 17.37
CA ILE A 61 -22.78 6.54 18.14
C ILE A 61 -24.29 6.53 17.91
N ILE A 62 -24.73 6.42 16.66
CA ILE A 62 -26.16 6.40 16.32
C ILE A 62 -26.85 5.22 17.00
N LYS A 63 -26.22 4.04 16.97
CA LYS A 63 -26.71 2.83 17.64
C LYS A 63 -26.77 2.97 19.16
N ASP A 64 -25.81 3.64 19.77
CA ASP A 64 -25.82 3.93 21.21
C ASP A 64 -27.02 4.82 21.60
N TYR A 65 -27.29 5.88 20.82
CA TYR A 65 -28.48 6.69 21.03
C TYR A 65 -29.78 5.89 20.87
N GLU A 66 -29.87 4.99 19.89
CA GLU A 66 -31.03 4.10 19.74
C GLU A 66 -31.25 3.22 20.96
N SER A 67 -30.18 2.66 21.50
CA SER A 67 -30.22 1.86 22.73
C SER A 67 -30.72 2.68 23.93
N LYS A 68 -30.14 3.87 24.13
CA LYS A 68 -30.53 4.80 25.21
C LYS A 68 -32.00 5.21 25.11
N ILE A 69 -32.47 5.54 23.91
CA ILE A 69 -33.88 5.89 23.66
C ILE A 69 -34.79 4.70 24.02
N ASN A 70 -34.43 3.49 23.58
CA ASN A 70 -35.21 2.30 23.91
C ASN A 70 -35.26 2.04 25.42
N ASN A 71 -34.15 2.24 26.12
CA ASN A 71 -34.11 2.12 27.58
C ASN A 71 -35.04 3.14 28.26
N GLU A 72 -35.00 4.41 27.84
CA GLU A 72 -35.92 5.42 28.37
C GLU A 72 -37.39 5.08 28.08
N TYR A 73 -37.70 4.47 26.92
CA TYR A 73 -39.05 3.98 26.65
C TYR A 73 -39.48 2.88 27.63
N VAL A 74 -38.58 1.95 27.98
CA VAL A 74 -38.84 0.91 28.99
C VAL A 74 -39.06 1.53 30.37
N LEU A 75 -38.21 2.46 30.80
CA LEU A 75 -38.34 3.16 32.09
C LEU A 75 -39.65 3.94 32.17
N LYS A 76 -40.00 4.66 31.10
CA LYS A 76 -41.28 5.37 31.00
C LYS A 76 -42.47 4.41 31.13
N LYS A 77 -42.41 3.24 30.47
CA LYS A 77 -43.48 2.22 30.55
C LYS A 77 -43.65 1.70 31.99
N ASN A 78 -42.54 1.49 32.70
CA ASN A 78 -42.57 1.10 34.11
C ASN A 78 -43.19 2.20 35.00
N ALA A 79 -42.82 3.46 34.77
CA ALA A 79 -43.41 4.61 35.46
C ALA A 79 -44.93 4.74 35.21
N ILE A 80 -45.39 4.47 33.98
CA ILE A 80 -46.82 4.40 33.63
C ILE A 80 -47.53 3.33 34.47
N ALA A 81 -46.94 2.14 34.60
CA ALA A 81 -47.55 1.02 35.33
C ALA A 81 -47.79 1.36 36.81
N ILE A 82 -46.90 2.15 37.43
CA ILE A 82 -47.03 2.59 38.83
C ILE A 82 -47.69 3.97 38.99
N LYS A 83 -48.14 4.59 37.88
CA LYS A 83 -48.77 5.93 37.85
C LYS A 83 -47.89 7.06 38.40
N ASP A 84 -46.56 6.95 38.25
CA ASP A 84 -45.62 8.01 38.64
C ASP A 84 -45.56 9.10 37.55
N ILE A 85 -46.40 10.14 37.71
CA ILE A 85 -46.53 11.24 36.75
C ILE A 85 -45.22 12.02 36.57
N GLN A 86 -44.42 12.19 37.63
CA GLN A 86 -43.18 12.94 37.54
C GLN A 86 -42.14 12.16 36.73
N ALA A 87 -41.96 10.86 37.01
CA ALA A 87 -41.06 10.01 36.26
C ALA A 87 -41.48 9.88 34.78
N ILE A 88 -42.79 9.77 34.48
CA ILE A 88 -43.29 9.74 33.09
C ILE A 88 -42.86 10.98 32.31
N ARG A 89 -42.99 12.17 32.92
CA ARG A 89 -42.60 13.44 32.28
C ARG A 89 -41.09 13.53 32.09
N GLN A 90 -40.31 13.12 33.09
CA GLN A 90 -38.86 13.12 33.02
C GLN A 90 -38.35 12.19 31.91
N HIS A 91 -38.81 10.95 31.86
CA HIS A 91 -38.40 10.00 30.81
C HIS A 91 -38.85 10.46 29.42
N GLN A 92 -40.01 11.12 29.30
CA GLN A 92 -40.42 11.72 28.03
C GLN A 92 -39.46 12.83 27.58
N GLN A 93 -39.07 13.74 28.48
CA GLN A 93 -38.10 14.79 28.16
C GLN A 93 -36.73 14.20 27.77
N ASN A 94 -36.28 13.15 28.47
CA ASN A 94 -35.04 12.45 28.13
C ASN A 94 -35.10 11.84 26.73
N ILE A 95 -36.22 11.18 26.37
CA ILE A 95 -36.43 10.62 25.02
C ILE A 95 -36.34 11.71 23.96
N ASP A 96 -36.98 12.86 24.18
CA ASP A 96 -37.00 13.96 23.21
C ASP A 96 -35.61 14.58 23.04
N ASN A 97 -34.86 14.75 24.13
CA ASN A 97 -33.47 15.21 24.08
C ASN A 97 -32.56 14.22 23.34
N LEU A 98 -32.64 12.93 23.67
CA LEU A 98 -31.84 11.89 23.00
C LEU A 98 -32.15 11.79 21.50
N LYS A 99 -33.41 12.01 21.09
CA LYS A 99 -33.77 12.08 19.67
C LYS A 99 -33.14 13.28 18.97
N LEU A 100 -33.09 14.44 19.63
CA LEU A 100 -32.42 15.63 19.10
C LEU A 100 -30.92 15.37 18.92
N GLU A 101 -30.26 14.82 19.94
CA GLU A 101 -28.84 14.46 19.91
C GLU A 101 -28.54 13.40 18.84
N LYS A 102 -29.40 12.37 18.71
CA LYS A 102 -29.31 11.38 17.63
C LYS A 102 -29.40 12.04 16.26
N ASN A 103 -30.34 12.96 16.07
CA ASN A 103 -30.49 13.68 14.80
C ASN A 103 -29.25 14.52 14.48
N GLN A 104 -28.63 15.15 15.48
CA GLN A 104 -27.35 15.85 15.30
C GLN A 104 -26.23 14.87 14.92
N ALA A 105 -26.17 13.68 15.55
CA ALA A 105 -25.20 12.65 15.18
C ALA A 105 -25.38 12.16 13.73
N ILE A 106 -26.63 12.03 13.25
CA ILE A 106 -26.94 11.69 11.86
C ILE A 106 -26.50 12.82 10.91
N GLN A 107 -26.78 14.08 11.25
CA GLN A 107 -26.32 15.22 10.46
C GLN A 107 -24.79 15.25 10.36
N ASN A 108 -24.09 15.00 11.47
CA ASN A 108 -22.64 14.90 11.49
C ASN A 108 -22.13 13.76 10.60
N PHE A 109 -22.80 12.60 10.60
CA PHE A 109 -22.46 11.48 9.73
C PHE A 109 -22.66 11.83 8.24
N ASN A 110 -23.76 12.49 7.90
CA ASN A 110 -24.05 12.90 6.52
C ASN A 110 -23.04 13.92 5.97
N ASN A 111 -22.35 14.65 6.85
CA ASN A 111 -21.30 15.60 6.50
C ASN A 111 -19.91 14.95 6.40
N VAL A 112 -19.77 13.65 6.65
CA VAL A 112 -18.50 12.93 6.44
C VAL A 112 -18.33 12.66 4.95
N ASP A 113 -17.18 13.03 4.40
CA ASP A 113 -16.80 12.65 3.04
C ASP A 113 -16.64 11.11 2.95
N ILE A 114 -17.63 10.45 2.37
CA ILE A 114 -17.63 9.00 2.16
C ILE A 114 -17.02 8.71 0.79
N TYR A 115 -15.75 8.33 0.79
CA TYR A 115 -15.10 7.73 -0.37
C TYR A 115 -15.44 6.24 -0.46
N LYS A 116 -15.91 5.79 -1.62
CA LYS A 116 -16.30 4.42 -1.90
C LYS A 116 -15.26 3.71 -2.74
N LYS A 117 -15.24 2.37 -2.66
CA LYS A 117 -14.38 1.54 -3.52
C LYS A 117 -14.60 1.79 -5.01
N SER A 118 -15.82 2.15 -5.42
CA SER A 118 -16.16 2.51 -6.81
C SER A 118 -15.46 3.77 -7.31
N ASP A 119 -14.92 4.60 -6.41
CA ASP A 119 -14.26 5.86 -6.77
C ASP A 119 -12.80 5.63 -7.20
N ILE A 120 -12.24 4.47 -6.87
CA ILE A 120 -10.92 4.02 -7.33
C ILE A 120 -11.07 3.40 -8.71
N LYS A 121 -10.42 4.02 -9.69
CA LYS A 121 -10.56 3.65 -11.10
C LYS A 121 -9.42 2.75 -11.56
N MET A 122 -9.70 1.99 -12.61
CA MET A 122 -8.66 1.36 -13.42
C MET A 122 -7.81 2.43 -14.09
N MET A 123 -6.51 2.32 -13.95
CA MET A 123 -5.54 3.28 -14.46
C MET A 123 -5.01 2.94 -15.85
N ASN A 124 -5.14 1.68 -16.28
CA ASN A 124 -4.68 1.23 -17.60
C ASN A 124 -5.39 -0.05 -18.09
N SER A 125 -5.02 -0.49 -19.30
CA SER A 125 -5.55 -1.69 -19.95
C SER A 125 -5.19 -2.99 -19.21
N ASN A 126 -4.15 -3.01 -18.38
CA ASN A 126 -3.79 -4.13 -17.49
C ASN A 126 -4.58 -4.10 -16.17
N ASN A 127 -5.68 -3.35 -16.08
CA ASN A 127 -6.50 -3.25 -14.87
C ASN A 127 -5.69 -2.80 -13.65
N ALA A 128 -4.66 -1.96 -13.84
CA ALA A 128 -3.90 -1.42 -12.72
C ALA A 128 -4.81 -0.57 -11.82
N HIS A 129 -4.82 -0.84 -10.52
CA HIS A 129 -5.62 -0.09 -9.55
C HIS A 129 -4.95 -0.10 -8.18
N PHE A 130 -5.20 0.93 -7.38
CA PHE A 130 -4.74 0.97 -6.00
C PHE A 130 -5.55 0.01 -5.13
N LEU A 131 -4.87 -0.62 -4.19
CA LEU A 131 -5.47 -1.39 -3.11
C LEU A 131 -5.94 -0.47 -1.98
N ILE A 132 -6.73 -0.99 -1.05
CA ILE A 132 -7.32 -0.27 0.08
C ILE A 132 -7.06 -1.03 1.38
N ASP A 133 -7.57 -0.51 2.50
CA ASP A 133 -7.45 -1.12 3.82
C ASP A 133 -5.97 -1.34 4.19
N GLU A 134 -5.58 -2.51 4.69
CA GLU A 134 -4.20 -2.82 5.11
C GLU A 134 -3.15 -2.74 3.99
N LYS A 135 -3.59 -2.66 2.73
CA LYS A 135 -2.74 -2.59 1.54
C LYS A 135 -2.78 -1.22 0.85
N ALA A 136 -3.40 -0.20 1.47
CA ALA A 136 -3.40 1.15 0.93
C ALA A 136 -1.98 1.64 0.64
N GLY A 137 -1.78 2.27 -0.53
CA GLY A 137 -0.44 2.62 -1.02
C GLY A 137 0.23 1.55 -1.89
N GLN A 138 -0.43 0.42 -2.15
CA GLN A 138 0.00 -0.55 -3.16
C GLN A 138 -0.87 -0.49 -4.42
N ILE A 139 -0.28 -0.84 -5.56
CA ILE A 139 -0.93 -0.94 -6.86
C ILE A 139 -0.90 -2.40 -7.28
N ALA A 140 -2.06 -2.97 -7.58
CA ALA A 140 -2.17 -4.27 -8.20
C ALA A 140 -2.33 -4.13 -9.71
N VAL A 141 -1.60 -4.94 -10.49
CA VAL A 141 -1.67 -4.98 -11.95
C VAL A 141 -2.00 -6.39 -12.39
N ASP A 142 -3.02 -6.55 -13.24
CA ASP A 142 -3.38 -7.88 -13.74
C ASP A 142 -2.34 -8.37 -14.75
N ILE A 143 -1.91 -9.61 -14.52
CA ILE A 143 -1.12 -10.39 -15.46
C ILE A 143 -2.11 -11.05 -16.40
N LYS A 144 -2.15 -10.56 -17.65
CA LYS A 144 -3.12 -10.99 -18.65
C LYS A 144 -2.53 -12.06 -19.55
N ASP A 145 -3.24 -13.17 -19.70
CA ASP A 145 -3.03 -14.10 -20.79
C ASP A 145 -3.62 -13.55 -22.09
N SER A 146 -2.98 -13.87 -23.22
CA SER A 146 -3.32 -13.36 -24.55
C SER A 146 -4.77 -13.62 -24.95
N ASN A 147 -5.37 -14.68 -24.41
CA ASN A 147 -6.63 -15.26 -24.84
C ASN A 147 -7.71 -15.28 -23.76
N GLU A 148 -7.47 -14.72 -22.57
CA GLU A 148 -8.42 -14.78 -21.47
C GLU A 148 -8.98 -13.41 -21.07
N ILE A 149 -10.29 -13.39 -20.80
CA ILE A 149 -10.94 -12.31 -20.03
C ILE A 149 -10.77 -12.62 -18.54
N SER A 150 -9.52 -12.83 -18.09
CA SER A 150 -9.20 -13.23 -16.73
C SER A 150 -8.91 -12.05 -15.83
N ARG A 151 -9.89 -11.13 -15.69
CA ARG A 151 -9.73 -9.97 -14.78
C ARG A 151 -9.36 -10.45 -13.39
N GLY A 152 -8.13 -10.17 -13.00
CA GLY A 152 -7.55 -10.40 -11.71
C GLY A 152 -6.97 -11.78 -11.41
N LEU A 153 -6.96 -12.79 -12.30
CA LEU A 153 -6.60 -14.19 -11.94
C LEU A 153 -5.18 -14.32 -11.36
N LYS A 154 -4.25 -13.52 -11.89
CA LYS A 154 -2.88 -13.39 -11.41
C LYS A 154 -2.53 -11.92 -11.39
N ARG A 155 -1.79 -11.48 -10.38
CA ARG A 155 -1.42 -10.08 -10.24
C ARG A 155 0.00 -9.95 -9.74
N GLU A 156 0.66 -8.92 -10.24
CA GLU A 156 1.84 -8.34 -9.61
C GLU A 156 1.41 -7.13 -8.79
N THR A 157 2.16 -6.85 -7.73
CA THR A 157 1.94 -5.71 -6.86
C THR A 157 3.16 -4.82 -6.81
N PHE A 158 2.90 -3.52 -6.72
CA PHE A 158 3.92 -2.50 -6.59
C PHE A 158 3.61 -1.60 -5.40
N ASP A 159 4.59 -1.36 -4.54
CA ASP A 159 4.51 -0.29 -3.56
C ASP A 159 4.64 1.06 -4.28
N PHE A 160 3.70 1.95 -4.00
CA PHE A 160 3.71 3.32 -4.47
C PHE A 160 4.42 4.22 -3.46
N ASP A 161 5.37 5.01 -3.97
CA ASP A 161 6.17 5.93 -3.18
C ASP A 161 6.50 7.17 -4.03
N THR A 162 6.93 8.25 -3.39
CA THR A 162 7.43 9.45 -4.07
C THR A 162 8.78 9.84 -3.50
N ASP A 163 9.76 10.07 -4.38
CA ASP A 163 11.07 10.51 -3.93
C ASP A 163 11.05 11.94 -3.37
N LYS A 164 12.18 12.39 -2.82
CA LYS A 164 12.35 13.75 -2.28
C LYS A 164 12.08 14.88 -3.30
N LYS A 165 12.02 14.56 -4.60
CA LYS A 165 11.71 15.50 -5.69
C LYS A 165 10.26 15.34 -6.17
N GLY A 166 9.43 14.58 -5.47
CA GLY A 166 8.03 14.32 -5.79
C GLY A 166 7.83 13.42 -7.02
N ARG A 167 8.86 12.71 -7.48
CA ARG A 167 8.76 11.79 -8.61
C ARG A 167 8.25 10.44 -8.13
N VAL A 168 7.27 9.89 -8.83
CA VAL A 168 6.69 8.59 -8.50
C VAL A 168 7.77 7.49 -8.62
N GLN A 169 7.83 6.65 -7.59
CA GLN A 169 8.59 5.41 -7.54
C GLN A 169 7.61 4.25 -7.42
N LEU A 170 7.82 3.23 -8.26
CA LEU A 170 7.05 2.01 -8.26
C LEU A 170 8.00 0.87 -7.97
N LYS A 171 7.80 0.20 -6.83
CA LYS A 171 8.71 -0.83 -6.32
C LYS A 171 7.99 -2.17 -6.33
N PHE A 172 8.48 -3.15 -7.06
CA PHE A 172 7.87 -4.48 -7.08
C PHE A 172 7.84 -5.04 -5.65
N SER A 173 6.64 -5.36 -5.17
CA SER A 173 6.42 -5.86 -3.82
C SER A 173 6.11 -7.34 -3.83
N GLY A 174 5.44 -7.86 -4.86
CA GLY A 174 5.18 -9.29 -4.98
C GLY A 174 4.31 -9.70 -6.17
N TYR A 175 3.94 -10.98 -6.12
CA TYR A 175 3.07 -11.65 -7.08
C TYR A 175 2.07 -12.52 -6.31
N THR A 176 0.87 -12.63 -6.84
CA THR A 176 -0.19 -13.46 -6.28
C THR A 176 -0.97 -14.11 -7.41
N ASP A 177 -1.24 -15.41 -7.28
CA ASP A 177 -2.34 -16.06 -7.98
C ASP A 177 -3.61 -15.91 -7.10
N LYS A 178 -4.78 -15.78 -7.71
CA LYS A 178 -6.04 -15.45 -7.01
C LYS A 178 -6.45 -16.38 -5.88
N HIS A 179 -5.81 -17.53 -5.72
CA HIS A 179 -6.21 -18.46 -4.68
C HIS A 179 -5.80 -18.02 -3.28
N ASP A 180 -4.92 -17.01 -3.16
CA ASP A 180 -4.46 -16.55 -1.86
C ASP A 180 -4.20 -15.03 -1.79
N TYR A 181 -5.21 -14.21 -1.48
CA TYR A 181 -4.97 -12.78 -1.17
C TYR A 181 -4.13 -12.57 0.09
N SER A 182 -4.01 -13.57 0.98
CA SER A 182 -3.12 -13.50 2.15
C SER A 182 -1.64 -13.64 1.76
N SER A 183 -1.35 -14.13 0.55
CA SER A 183 -0.02 -14.13 -0.04
C SER A 183 0.45 -12.74 -0.52
N MET A 184 -0.46 -11.75 -0.65
CA MET A 184 -0.06 -10.41 -1.05
C MET A 184 0.81 -9.77 0.05
N PRO A 185 1.98 -9.24 -0.28
CA PRO A 185 2.88 -8.63 0.70
C PRO A 185 2.25 -7.37 1.29
N ASP A 186 2.49 -7.09 2.57
CA ASP A 186 2.05 -5.83 3.19
C ASP A 186 2.82 -4.64 2.59
N TYR A 187 2.19 -3.47 2.60
CA TYR A 187 2.84 -2.22 2.21
C TYR A 187 4.11 -2.00 3.04
N GLY A 188 5.22 -1.69 2.36
CA GLY A 188 6.50 -1.41 3.02
C GLY A 188 7.28 -2.64 3.51
N LYS A 189 6.80 -3.87 3.23
CA LYS A 189 7.58 -5.10 3.47
C LYS A 189 8.43 -5.54 2.26
N GLY A 190 8.48 -4.76 1.19
CA GLY A 190 9.18 -5.16 -0.03
C GLY A 190 10.65 -5.56 0.20
N ASP A 191 11.05 -6.71 -0.33
CA ASP A 191 12.45 -7.12 -0.56
C ASP A 191 13.24 -6.11 -1.44
N TYR A 192 12.55 -5.08 -1.91
CA TYR A 192 13.04 -4.00 -2.73
C TYR A 192 14.27 -3.32 -2.15
N ASP A 193 14.27 -2.89 -0.89
CA ASP A 193 15.41 -2.13 -0.35
C ASP A 193 16.67 -2.99 -0.21
N LYS A 194 16.53 -4.26 0.16
CA LYS A 194 17.64 -5.23 0.20
C LYS A 194 18.18 -5.53 -1.20
N THR A 195 17.31 -5.70 -2.18
CA THR A 195 17.69 -6.02 -3.57
C THR A 195 18.17 -4.78 -4.31
N HIS A 196 17.67 -3.60 -3.98
CA HIS A 196 18.15 -2.31 -4.45
C HIS A 196 19.57 -2.07 -3.98
N LEU A 197 19.86 -2.27 -2.70
CA LEU A 197 21.21 -2.18 -2.17
C LEU A 197 22.15 -3.18 -2.87
N LYS A 198 21.73 -4.44 -3.06
CA LYS A 198 22.51 -5.45 -3.80
C LYS A 198 22.78 -5.00 -5.24
N CYS A 199 21.78 -4.50 -5.96
CA CYS A 199 21.91 -4.02 -7.33
C CYS A 199 22.72 -2.72 -7.45
N GLU A 200 22.60 -1.79 -6.51
CA GLU A 200 23.47 -0.60 -6.41
C GLU A 200 24.92 -1.00 -6.20
N THR A 201 25.16 -1.97 -5.33
CA THR A 201 26.49 -2.51 -5.06
C THR A 201 27.05 -3.20 -6.31
N MET A 202 26.24 -3.98 -7.03
CA MET A 202 26.63 -4.62 -8.30
C MET A 202 26.91 -3.57 -9.39
N LEU A 203 26.06 -2.54 -9.57
CA LEU A 203 26.32 -1.48 -10.55
C LEU A 203 27.52 -0.59 -10.16
N HIS A 204 27.76 -0.34 -8.87
CA HIS A 204 28.97 0.35 -8.42
C HIS A 204 30.22 -0.49 -8.68
N ASN A 205 30.14 -1.81 -8.56
CA ASN A 205 31.22 -2.72 -8.92
C ASN A 205 31.44 -2.76 -10.44
N ASP A 206 30.37 -2.82 -11.25
CA ASP A 206 30.47 -2.79 -12.71
C ASP A 206 31.02 -1.44 -13.22
N LEU A 207 30.66 -0.32 -12.56
CA LEU A 207 31.23 1.01 -12.86
C LEU A 207 32.69 1.14 -12.43
N LYS A 208 33.13 0.45 -11.36
CA LYS A 208 34.55 0.36 -10.99
C LYS A 208 35.34 -0.48 -11.99
N VAL A 209 34.73 -1.51 -12.58
CA VAL A 209 35.34 -2.31 -13.66
C VAL A 209 35.35 -1.55 -14.99
N ALA A 210 34.38 -0.66 -15.25
CA ALA A 210 34.33 0.17 -16.46
C ALA A 210 35.21 1.44 -16.39
N ASN A 211 35.35 2.08 -15.23
CA ASN A 211 36.27 3.20 -15.00
C ASN A 211 37.68 2.74 -14.62
N GLY A 212 37.82 1.47 -14.23
CA GLY A 212 39.09 0.80 -14.09
C GLY A 212 39.46 0.21 -15.44
N GLN A 213 40.21 0.97 -16.24
CA GLN A 213 41.34 0.36 -16.92
C GLN A 213 42.07 -0.53 -15.90
N VAL A 214 41.73 -1.82 -15.87
CA VAL A 214 42.60 -2.81 -15.28
C VAL A 214 43.73 -2.90 -16.28
N ASN A 215 44.74 -2.05 -16.06
CA ASN A 215 46.05 -2.17 -16.66
C ASN A 215 46.48 -3.63 -16.49
N ASN A 216 46.42 -4.38 -17.59
CA ASN A 216 47.30 -5.51 -17.77
C ASN A 216 48.74 -4.99 -17.63
N LEU A 217 49.51 -5.68 -16.80
CA LEU A 217 50.98 -5.75 -16.83
C LEU A 217 51.73 -4.42 -16.56
N THR A 218 52.23 -4.24 -15.34
CA THR A 218 53.69 -4.29 -15.06
C THR A 218 53.99 -3.91 -13.60
N GLY A 219 54.76 -4.77 -12.93
CA GLY A 219 55.71 -4.38 -11.89
C GLY A 219 55.16 -3.97 -10.53
N GLN A 220 55.02 -4.95 -9.62
CA GLN A 220 55.57 -4.87 -8.25
C GLN A 220 55.37 -6.21 -7.50
N GLN A 221 55.97 -7.27 -8.04
CA GLN A 221 56.64 -8.25 -7.19
C GLN A 221 58.12 -7.86 -7.15
N SER A 222 58.74 -8.02 -5.98
CA SER A 222 60.13 -7.68 -5.60
C SER A 222 60.40 -6.24 -5.13
N LEU A 223 59.81 -5.86 -3.99
CA LEU A 223 60.44 -4.91 -3.05
C LEU A 223 60.66 -5.52 -1.66
N GLN A 224 60.79 -6.85 -1.59
CA GLN A 224 61.15 -7.57 -0.36
C GLN A 224 62.49 -8.33 -0.40
N ASP A 225 63.23 -8.34 -1.50
CA ASP A 225 64.52 -9.06 -1.57
C ASP A 225 65.80 -8.19 -1.55
N GLU A 226 65.72 -6.85 -1.59
CA GLU A 226 66.93 -6.01 -1.49
C GLU A 226 67.33 -5.61 -0.05
N LYS A 227 66.51 -5.90 0.96
CA LYS A 227 66.89 -5.66 2.38
C LYS A 227 67.63 -6.81 3.05
N LYS A 228 67.90 -7.93 2.35
CA LYS A 228 68.68 -9.08 2.89
C LYS A 228 70.08 -9.27 2.30
N LYS A 229 70.56 -8.43 1.37
CA LYS A 229 71.92 -8.55 0.80
C LYS A 229 72.92 -7.45 1.16
N LYS A 230 72.58 -6.47 2.02
CA LYS A 230 73.54 -5.49 2.57
C LYS A 230 73.96 -5.75 4.03
N LYS A 231 73.88 -7.00 4.49
CA LYS A 231 74.40 -7.45 5.80
C LYS A 231 75.47 -8.55 5.71
N LYS A 232 76.13 -8.66 4.56
CA LYS A 232 77.37 -9.43 4.35
C LYS A 232 78.35 -8.63 3.49
N GLN A 233 78.85 -7.54 4.05
CA GLN A 233 80.10 -6.88 3.67
C GLN A 233 80.46 -5.94 4.83
N ASN A 234 80.90 -6.59 5.92
CA ASN A 234 81.88 -6.18 6.91
C ASN A 234 82.06 -7.37 7.85
#